data_AF-A0A1W2BXR6-F1
#
_entry.id   AF-A0A1W2BXR6-F1
#
_cell.length_a   1.000
_cell.length_b   1.000
_cell.length_c   1.000
_cell.angle_alpha   90.00
_cell.angle_beta   90.00
_cell.angle_gamma   90.00
#
_symmetry.space_group_name_H-M   'P 1'
#
loop_
_entity.id
_entity.type
_entity.pdbx_description
1 polymer ?
#
loop_
_entity_poly.entity_id
_entity_poly.type
_entity_poly.pdbx_seq_one_letter_code
_entity_poly.pdbx_strand_id
1 'polypeptide(L)' 'MGSSPPTIAIGKADAVERAIRRIQLRGALGSEDIRRENAADLVVYLFENGICDEDELVELAMLADGKRYDPVSGHFD' A
#
# COMPACT_ATOMS: atom_id res chain seq x y z
N MET A 1 -0.91 -37.14 6.79
CA MET A 1 -0.75 -36.52 5.46
C MET A 1 -1.16 -35.07 5.60
N GLY A 2 -0.16 -34.18 5.66
CA GLY A 2 -0.36 -32.75 5.89
C GLY A 2 -0.48 -32.01 4.56
N SER A 3 -1.52 -31.22 4.42
CA SER A 3 -1.62 -30.18 3.39
C SER A 3 -2.52 -29.09 3.97
N SER A 4 -1.92 -28.19 4.73
CA SER A 4 -2.58 -26.94 5.09
C SER A 4 -2.53 -26.02 3.85
N PRO A 5 -3.66 -25.43 3.41
CA PRO A 5 -3.67 -24.47 2.30
C PRO A 5 -3.03 -23.14 2.75
N PRO A 6 -2.73 -22.19 1.83
CA PRO A 6 -1.83 -21.07 2.09
C PRO A 6 -2.51 -19.99 2.96
N THR A 7 -2.54 -20.18 4.27
CA THR A 7 -3.03 -19.17 5.23
C THR A 7 -2.22 -17.86 5.17
N ILE A 8 -0.97 -17.93 4.71
CA ILE A 8 -0.04 -16.78 4.66
C ILE A 8 -0.45 -15.78 3.56
N ALA A 9 -1.02 -16.24 2.44
CA ALA A 9 -1.41 -15.35 1.34
C ALA A 9 -2.64 -14.49 1.70
N ILE A 10 -3.55 -15.02 2.52
CA ILE A 10 -4.80 -14.36 2.89
C ILE A 10 -4.54 -13.18 3.85
N GLY A 11 -3.67 -13.36 4.85
CA GLY A 11 -3.31 -12.26 5.78
C GLY A 11 -2.50 -11.15 5.14
N LYS A 12 -1.78 -11.47 4.05
CA LYS A 12 -0.93 -10.54 3.32
C LYS A 12 -1.72 -9.62 2.38
N ALA A 13 -2.69 -10.17 1.65
CA ALA A 13 -3.61 -9.36 0.82
C ALA A 13 -4.53 -8.48 1.69
N ASP A 14 -4.89 -8.95 2.89
CA ASP A 14 -5.69 -8.21 3.87
C ASP A 14 -4.96 -6.97 4.42
N ALA A 15 -3.63 -7.01 4.58
CA ALA A 15 -2.84 -5.84 5.00
C ALA A 15 -2.86 -4.70 3.97
N VAL A 16 -2.77 -5.01 2.67
CA VAL A 16 -2.85 -4.03 1.58
C VAL A 16 -4.21 -3.32 1.56
N GLU A 17 -5.30 -4.09 1.63
CA GLU A 17 -6.66 -3.54 1.62
C GLU A 17 -6.89 -2.63 2.83
N ARG A 18 -6.45 -3.06 4.02
CA ARG A 18 -6.55 -2.27 5.25
C ARG A 18 -5.73 -0.99 5.18
N ALA A 19 -4.50 -1.06 4.67
CA ALA A 19 -3.64 0.10 4.51
C ALA A 19 -4.27 1.15 3.58
N ILE A 20 -4.73 0.73 2.39
CA ILE A 20 -5.42 1.61 1.43
C ILE A 20 -6.64 2.26 2.07
N ARG A 21 -7.47 1.46 2.75
CA ARG A 21 -8.68 1.97 3.43
C ARG A 21 -8.33 3.00 4.51
N ARG A 22 -7.26 2.77 5.26
CA ARG A 22 -6.80 3.66 6.35
C ARG A 22 -6.28 4.99 5.80
N ILE A 23 -5.55 4.95 4.69
CA ILE A 23 -5.08 6.16 3.97
C ILE A 23 -6.27 6.99 3.47
N GLN A 24 -7.26 6.34 2.85
CA GLN A 24 -8.47 7.01 2.34
C GLN A 24 -9.31 7.61 3.48
N LEU A 25 -9.49 6.87 4.58
CA LEU A 25 -10.27 7.32 5.74
C LEU A 25 -9.62 8.48 6.49
N ARG A 26 -8.28 8.55 6.54
CA ARG A 26 -7.58 9.64 7.21
C ARG A 26 -7.74 10.98 6.51
N GLY A 27 -8.16 11.01 5.25
CA GLY A 27 -8.30 12.25 4.48
C GLY A 27 -6.98 13.00 4.28
N ALA A 28 -5.85 12.36 4.57
CA ALA A 28 -4.53 13.00 4.61
C ALA A 28 -4.06 13.44 3.22
N LEU A 29 -4.48 12.72 2.17
CA LEU A 29 -4.13 12.99 0.77
C LEU A 29 -5.07 13.99 0.09
N GLY A 30 -5.94 14.65 0.85
CA GLY A 30 -6.94 15.57 0.30
C GLY A 30 -8.06 14.87 -0.47
N SER A 31 -8.80 15.68 -1.24
CA SER A 31 -9.95 15.23 -2.05
C SER A 31 -9.57 14.84 -3.48
N GLU A 32 -8.29 14.93 -3.85
CA GLU A 32 -7.84 14.59 -5.19
C GLU A 32 -7.78 13.07 -5.36
N ASP A 33 -8.67 12.52 -6.18
CA ASP A 33 -8.74 11.07 -6.43
C ASP A 33 -7.42 10.51 -6.97
N ILE A 34 -6.69 11.29 -7.78
CA ILE A 34 -5.37 10.92 -8.31
C ILE A 34 -4.36 10.65 -7.18
N ARG A 35 -4.35 11.45 -6.11
CA ARG A 35 -3.42 11.24 -4.99
C ARG A 35 -3.73 9.95 -4.23
N ARG A 36 -5.02 9.60 -4.13
CA ARG A 36 -5.46 8.35 -3.50
C ARG A 36 -5.10 7.14 -4.34
N GLU A 37 -5.26 7.25 -5.67
CA GLU A 37 -4.84 6.22 -6.61
C GLU A 37 -3.33 6.00 -6.54
N ASN A 38 -2.53 7.07 -6.63
CA ASN A 38 -1.07 6.99 -6.50
C ASN A 38 -0.62 6.34 -5.19
N ALA A 39 -1.27 6.68 -4.07
CA ALA A 39 -0.97 6.06 -2.78
C ALA A 39 -1.36 4.58 -2.73
N ALA A 40 -2.47 4.19 -3.36
CA ALA A 40 -2.88 2.79 -3.46
C ALA A 40 -1.88 1.98 -4.31
N ASP A 41 -1.46 2.51 -5.45
CA ASP A 41 -0.41 1.93 -6.29
C ASP A 41 0.91 1.77 -5.51
N LEU A 42 1.30 2.78 -4.73
CA LEU A 42 2.50 2.68 -3.90
C LEU A 42 2.37 1.57 -2.84
N VAL A 43 1.24 1.45 -2.15
CA VAL A 43 1.01 0.38 -1.16
C VAL A 43 1.17 -1.00 -1.80
N VAL A 44 0.59 -1.20 -3.00
CA VAL A 44 0.71 -2.46 -3.73
C VAL A 44 2.19 -2.72 -4.08
N TYR A 45 2.89 -1.72 -4.61
CA TYR A 45 4.31 -1.86 -4.94
C TYR A 45 5.16 -2.23 -3.72
N LEU A 46 5.01 -1.53 -2.59
CA LEU A 46 5.76 -1.81 -1.37
C LEU A 46 5.52 -3.24 -0.88
N PHE A 47 4.27 -3.69 -0.98
CA PHE A 47 3.88 -5.04 -0.62
C PHE A 47 4.50 -6.12 -1.52
N GLU A 48 4.48 -5.91 -2.84
CA GLU A 48 5.13 -6.80 -3.80
C GLU A 48 6.65 -6.84 -3.61
N ASN A 49 7.26 -5.77 -3.10
CA ASN A 49 8.69 -5.67 -2.81
C ASN A 49 9.06 -6.15 -1.39
N GLY A 50 8.10 -6.65 -0.60
CA GLY A 50 8.35 -7.38 0.63
C GLY A 50 7.85 -6.73 1.92
N ILE A 51 7.32 -5.51 1.87
CA ILE A 51 6.76 -4.83 3.04
C ILE A 51 5.36 -5.37 3.32
N CYS A 52 5.21 -6.13 4.41
CA CYS A 52 3.94 -6.80 4.72
C CYS A 52 3.25 -6.23 5.95
N ASP A 53 3.86 -5.25 6.61
CA ASP A 53 3.31 -4.60 7.79
C ASP A 53 2.36 -3.47 7.38
N GLU A 54 1.14 -3.48 7.92
CA GLU A 54 0.11 -2.48 7.59
C GLU A 54 0.55 -1.08 7.97
N ASP A 55 1.10 -0.89 9.18
CA ASP A 55 1.47 0.44 9.66
C ASP A 55 2.64 0.98 8.82
N GLU A 56 3.62 0.15 8.46
CA GLU A 56 4.73 0.54 7.57
C GLU A 56 4.24 0.93 6.17
N LEU A 57 3.33 0.15 5.57
CA LEU A 57 2.72 0.47 4.28
C LEU A 57 2.00 1.83 4.31
N VAL A 58 1.24 2.08 5.39
CA VAL A 58 0.52 3.34 5.58
C VAL A 58 1.48 4.50 5.77
N GLU A 59 2.49 4.37 6.62
CA GLU A 59 3.45 5.46 6.88
C GLU A 59 4.22 5.85 5.63
N LEU A 60 4.70 4.87 4.84
CA LEU A 60 5.43 5.13 3.61
C LEU A 60 4.54 5.78 2.54
N ALA A 61 3.30 5.30 2.38
CA ALA A 61 2.34 5.91 1.46
C ALA A 61 1.92 7.32 1.87
N MET A 62 1.81 7.58 3.17
CA MET A 62 1.55 8.93 3.69
C MET A 62 2.76 9.85 3.52
N LEU A 63 3.98 9.34 3.69
CA LEU A 63 5.22 10.11 3.49
C LEU A 63 5.37 10.58 2.03
N ALA A 64 4.89 9.78 1.09
CA ALA A 64 4.84 10.13 -0.33
C ALA A 64 3.83 11.24 -0.66
N ASP A 65 2.89 11.57 0.25
CA ASP A 65 1.86 12.59 0.10
C ASP A 65 1.01 12.46 -1.20
N GLY A 66 0.84 11.23 -1.68
CA GLY A 66 0.07 10.94 -2.89
C GLY A 66 0.79 11.28 -4.19
N LYS A 67 2.11 11.51 -4.13
CA LYS A 67 2.97 11.55 -5.32
C LYS A 67 3.01 10.20 -6.01
N ARG A 68 3.17 10.23 -7.33
CA ARG A 68 3.27 9.00 -8.11
C ARG A 68 4.67 8.42 -7.94
N TYR A 69 4.75 7.18 -7.51
CA TYR A 69 6.02 6.46 -7.50
C TYR A 69 6.29 5.86 -8.88
N ASP A 70 7.46 6.17 -9.44
CA ASP A 70 7.95 5.56 -10.66
C ASP A 70 8.99 4.48 -10.32
N PRO A 71 8.64 3.18 -10.46
CA PRO A 71 9.55 2.09 -10.10
C PRO A 71 10.74 1.94 -11.06
N VAL A 72 10.71 2.57 -12.23
CA VAL A 72 11.78 2.50 -13.23
C VAL A 72 12.93 3.44 -12.87
N SER A 73 12.60 4.66 -12.45
CA SER A 73 13.57 5.68 -12.01
C SER A 73 13.81 5.67 -10.51
N GLY A 74 12.91 5.08 -9.71
CA GLY A 74 12.97 5.08 -8.26
C GLY A 74 12.61 6.42 -7.62
N HIS A 75 11.90 7.29 -8.35
CA HIS A 75 11.56 8.64 -7.93
C HIS A 75 10.05 8.84 -7.70
N PHE A 76 9.72 9.88 -6.93
CA PHE A 76 8.36 10.37 -6.74
C PHE A 76 8.13 11.62 -7.58
N ASP A 77 7.09 11.62 -8.41
CA ASP A 77 6.65 12.73 -9.27
C ASP A 77 5.41 13.42 -8.68
#